data_AF-A0A7J9NJT0-F1
#
_entry.id   AF-A0A7J9NJT0-F1
#
_cell.length_a   1.000
_cell.length_b   1.000
_cell.length_c   1.000
_cell.angle_alpha   90.00
_cell.angle_beta   90.00
_cell.angle_gamma   90.00
#
_symmetry.space_group_name_H-M   'P 1'
#
loop_
_entity.id
_entity.type
_entity.pdbx_description
1 polymer ?
#
loop_
_entity_poly.entity_id
_entity_poly.type
_entity_poly.pdbx_seq_one_letter_code
_entity_poly.pdbx_strand_id
1 'polypeptide(L)'
;MGALSEYLELKNEAYILREEVSRVLKDRKRTNSEKREIVENLQKKLRSKKQKIKILHNRVVEYYVFPGTLIILACLAFQFSEYFKETLIEILMKFI
;
A
#
# COMPACT_ATOMS: atom_id res chain seq x y z
N MET A 1 15.93 5.69 8.25
CA MET A 1 15.34 4.99 7.09
C MET A 1 13.87 5.38 7.00
N GLY A 2 13.35 5.74 5.83
CA GLY A 2 12.00 6.29 5.69
C GLY A 2 10.90 5.22 5.70
N ALA A 3 9.64 5.62 5.91
CA ALA A 3 8.50 4.69 5.96
C ALA A 3 8.37 3.82 4.68
N LEU A 4 8.78 4.35 3.52
CA LEU A 4 8.76 3.61 2.26
C LEU A 4 9.84 2.50 2.21
N SER A 5 11.05 2.78 2.69
CA SER A 5 12.14 1.79 2.70
C SER A 5 11.84 0.68 3.70
N GLU A 6 11.34 1.03 4.89
CA GLU A 6 10.93 0.06 5.90
C GLU A 6 9.75 -0.82 5.41
N TYR A 7 8.82 -0.24 4.63
CA TYR A 7 7.74 -1.00 4.00
C TYR A 7 8.28 -2.04 3.00
N LEU A 8 9.22 -1.64 2.14
CA LEU A 8 9.83 -2.50 1.12
C LEU A 8 10.66 -3.63 1.75
N GLU A 9 11.45 -3.32 2.77
CA GLU A 9 12.22 -4.31 3.52
C GLU A 9 11.31 -5.36 4.16
N LEU A 10 10.26 -4.92 4.88
CA LEU A 10 9.31 -5.85 5.50
C LEU A 10 8.61 -6.74 4.47
N LYS A 11 8.29 -6.20 3.27
CA LYS A 11 7.74 -7.00 2.17
C LYS A 11 8.74 -8.04 1.66
N ASN A 12 10.01 -7.68 1.50
CA ASN A 12 11.05 -8.60 1.07
C ASN A 12 11.26 -9.72 2.09
N GLU A 13 11.35 -9.38 3.38
CA GLU A 13 11.48 -10.37 4.45
C GLU A 13 10.28 -11.33 4.51
N ALA A 14 9.06 -10.82 4.29
CA ALA A 14 7.87 -11.65 4.22
C ALA A 14 7.87 -12.59 3.00
N TYR A 15 8.46 -12.16 1.88
CA TYR A 15 8.65 -13.01 0.70
C TYR A 15 9.64 -14.14 0.99
N ILE A 16 10.80 -13.82 1.56
CA ILE A 16 11.84 -14.81 1.94
C ILE A 16 11.27 -15.86 2.90
N LEU A 17 10.52 -15.44 3.92
CA LEU A 17 9.86 -16.36 4.85
C LEU A 17 8.89 -17.32 4.15
N ARG A 18 8.19 -16.85 3.11
CA ARG A 18 7.26 -17.68 2.33
C ARG A 18 8.01 -18.71 1.48
N GLU A 19 9.13 -18.32 0.89
CA GLU A 19 10.01 -19.26 0.20
C GLU A 19 10.59 -20.31 1.16
N GLU A 20 10.96 -19.89 2.37
CA GLU A 20 11.48 -20.79 3.40
C GLU A 20 10.43 -21.82 3.82
N VAL A 21 9.17 -21.42 4.01
CA VAL A 21 8.05 -22.36 4.22
C VAL A 21 7.95 -23.35 3.05
N SER A 22 8.05 -22.89 1.81
CA SER A 22 8.01 -23.77 0.64
C SER A 22 9.17 -24.76 0.62
N ARG A 23 10.39 -24.31 0.97
CA ARG A 23 11.57 -25.16 1.11
C ARG A 23 11.39 -26.23 2.18
N VAL A 24 10.89 -25.85 3.36
CA VAL A 24 10.64 -26.78 4.48
C VAL A 24 9.64 -27.87 4.09
N LEU A 25 8.56 -27.50 3.37
CA LEU A 25 7.55 -28.47 2.93
C LEU A 25 8.10 -29.47 1.90
N LYS A 26 8.95 -29.00 0.97
CA LYS A 26 9.59 -29.82 -0.07
C LYS A 26 10.74 -30.70 0.43
N ASP A 27 11.27 -30.43 1.63
CA ASP A 27 12.36 -31.20 2.22
C ASP A 27 11.94 -32.64 2.50
N ARG A 28 12.50 -33.61 1.78
CA ARG A 28 12.17 -35.04 1.96
C ARG A 28 12.86 -35.68 3.16
N LYS A 29 13.86 -35.02 3.75
CA LYS A 29 14.64 -35.56 4.89
C LYS A 29 13.95 -35.35 6.23
N ARG A 30 13.03 -34.39 6.32
CA ARG A 30 12.31 -34.05 7.56
C ARG A 30 11.02 -34.83 7.70
N THR A 31 10.72 -35.22 8.92
CA THR A 31 9.44 -35.83 9.30
C THR A 31 8.30 -34.81 9.23
N ASN A 32 7.06 -35.31 9.14
CA ASN A 32 5.88 -34.44 9.08
C ASN A 32 5.68 -33.60 10.36
N SER A 33 6.07 -34.13 11.53
CA SER A 33 6.03 -33.39 12.80
C SER A 33 7.00 -32.23 12.82
N GLU A 34 8.26 -32.46 12.43
CA GLU A 34 9.29 -31.39 12.34
C GLU A 34 8.87 -30.31 11.33
N LYS A 35 8.35 -30.72 10.17
CA LYS A 35 7.83 -29.77 9.18
C LYS A 35 6.71 -28.91 9.77
N ARG A 36 5.78 -29.52 10.50
CA ARG A 36 4.64 -28.81 11.09
C ARG A 36 5.11 -27.76 12.10
N GLU A 37 6.02 -28.12 13.00
CA GLU A 37 6.54 -27.20 14.02
C GLU A 37 7.28 -26.02 13.40
N ILE A 38 8.16 -26.30 12.42
CA ILE A 38 8.92 -25.26 11.72
C ILE A 38 7.96 -24.33 10.95
N VAL A 39 7.00 -24.90 10.21
CA VAL A 39 6.03 -24.10 9.44
C VAL A 39 5.14 -23.27 10.35
N GLU A 40 4.67 -23.80 11.48
CA GLU A 40 3.87 -23.04 12.46
C GLU A 40 4.66 -21.83 13.00
N ASN A 41 5.94 -22.00 13.33
CA ASN A 41 6.80 -20.90 13.76
C ASN A 41 7.04 -19.86 12.65
N LEU A 42 7.30 -20.31 11.42
CA LEU A 42 7.45 -19.42 10.27
C LEU A 42 6.16 -18.65 9.95
N GLN A 43 5.00 -19.31 10.07
CA GLN A 43 3.70 -18.68 9.87
C GLN A 43 3.37 -17.63 10.94
N LYS A 44 3.73 -17.88 12.22
CA LYS A 44 3.61 -16.87 13.29
C LYS A 44 4.45 -15.63 12.96
N LYS A 45 5.71 -15.81 12.55
CA LYS A 45 6.58 -14.70 12.10
C LYS A 45 5.98 -13.95 10.90
N LEU A 46 5.46 -14.67 9.91
CA LEU A 46 4.81 -14.09 8.73
C LEU A 46 3.58 -13.25 9.10
N ARG A 47 2.74 -13.73 10.02
CA ARG A 47 1.55 -13.00 10.49
C ARG A 47 1.93 -11.69 11.18
N SER A 48 2.95 -11.72 12.05
CA SER A 48 3.47 -10.52 12.71
C SER A 48 3.98 -9.49 11.69
N LYS A 49 4.80 -9.92 10.72
CA LYS A 49 5.30 -9.01 9.67
C LYS A 49 4.19 -8.46 8.80
N LYS A 50 3.19 -9.26 8.42
CA LYS A 50 2.01 -8.77 7.68
C LYS A 50 1.23 -7.69 8.42
N GLN A 51 1.06 -7.81 9.73
CA GLN A 51 0.43 -6.75 10.53
C GLN A 51 1.23 -5.46 10.48
N LYS A 52 2.56 -5.52 10.66
CA LYS A 52 3.43 -4.34 10.55
C LYS A 52 3.35 -3.69 9.17
N ILE A 53 3.40 -4.49 8.10
CA ILE A 53 3.23 -4.03 6.72
C ILE A 53 1.89 -3.30 6.54
N LYS A 54 0.79 -3.82 7.09
CA LYS A 54 -0.53 -3.18 7.00
C LYS A 54 -0.55 -1.82 7.69
N ILE A 55 0.04 -1.72 8.88
CA ILE A 55 0.13 -0.46 9.63
C ILE A 55 0.98 0.56 8.86
N LEU A 56 2.14 0.14 8.36
CA LEU A 56 3.01 1.01 7.57
C LEU A 56 2.35 1.45 6.26
N HIS A 57 1.64 0.54 5.59
CA HIS A 57 0.88 0.86 4.38
C HIS A 57 -0.17 1.94 4.63
N ASN A 58 -0.95 1.79 5.71
CA ASN A 58 -1.96 2.78 6.07
C ASN A 58 -1.32 4.15 6.33
N ARG A 59 -0.17 4.20 7.04
CA ARG A 59 0.58 5.45 7.22
C ARG A 59 1.05 6.03 5.90
N VAL A 60 1.61 5.21 5.00
CA VAL A 60 2.05 5.70 3.68
C VAL A 60 0.88 6.28 2.89
N VAL A 61 -0.28 5.63 2.91
CA VAL A 61 -1.50 6.13 2.24
C VAL A 61 -1.97 7.44 2.86
N GLU A 62 -2.03 7.52 4.19
CA GLU A 62 -2.48 8.70 4.93
C GLU A 62 -1.56 9.92 4.71
N TYR A 63 -0.24 9.73 4.75
CA TYR A 63 0.72 10.83 4.69
C TYR A 63 1.14 11.23 3.28
N TYR A 64 1.02 10.33 2.29
CA TYR A 64 1.52 10.59 0.93
C TYR A 64 0.43 10.54 -0.14
N VAL A 65 -0.51 9.58 -0.07
CA VAL A 65 -1.53 9.42 -1.12
C VAL A 65 -2.70 10.37 -0.88
N PHE A 66 -3.22 10.43 0.35
CA PHE A 66 -4.38 11.23 0.70
C PHE A 66 -4.17 12.74 0.43
N PRO A 67 -3.06 13.37 0.82
CA PRO A 67 -2.82 14.79 0.53
C PRO A 67 -2.67 15.03 -0.98
N GLY A 68 -1.99 14.12 -1.69
CA GLY A 68 -1.86 14.19 -3.15
C GLY A 68 -3.22 14.16 -3.85
N THR A 69 -4.13 13.28 -3.42
CA THR A 69 -5.49 13.24 -3.96
C THR A 69 -6.29 14.51 -3.67
N LEU A 70 -6.14 15.11 -2.48
CA LEU A 70 -6.80 16.37 -2.15
C LEU A 70 -6.31 17.53 -3.02
N ILE A 71 -5.00 17.60 -3.28
CA ILE A 71 -4.41 18.63 -4.16
C ILE A 71 -4.98 18.48 -5.58
N ILE A 72 -5.02 17.26 -6.13
CA ILE A 72 -5.57 17.02 -7.46
C ILE A 72 -7.05 17.43 -7.53
N LEU A 73 -7.84 17.05 -6.52
CA LEU A 73 -9.25 17.44 -6.44
C LEU A 73 -9.42 18.96 -6.35
N ALA A 74 -8.59 19.65 -5.57
CA ALA A 74 -8.61 21.10 -5.47
C ALA A 74 -8.26 21.77 -6.81
N CYS A 75 -7.24 21.27 -7.52
CA CYS A 75 -6.88 21.77 -8.85
C CYS A 75 -8.02 21.59 -9.87
N LEU A 76 -8.65 20.41 -9.89
CA LEU A 76 -9.78 20.14 -10.78
C LEU A 76 -10.96 21.06 -10.43
N ALA A 77 -11.32 21.18 -9.15
CA ALA A 77 -12.40 22.05 -8.71
C ALA A 77 -12.16 23.52 -9.09
N PHE A 78 -10.92 23.98 -8.96
CA PHE A 78 -10.53 25.33 -9.38
C PHE A 78 -10.67 25.52 -10.89
N GLN A 79 -10.13 24.59 -11.68
CA GLN A 79 -10.21 24.63 -13.15
C GLN A 79 -11.66 24.62 -13.65
N PHE A 80 -12.51 23.78 -13.06
CA PHE A 80 -13.95 23.76 -13.38
C PHE A 80 -14.65 25.06 -12.96
N SER A 81 -14.28 25.66 -11.84
CA SER A 81 -14.84 26.94 -11.39
C SER A 81 -14.49 28.09 -12.33
N GLU A 82 -13.26 28.15 -12.85
CA GLU A 82 -12.85 29.19 -13.79
C GLU A 82 -13.55 29.02 -15.14
N TYR A 83 -13.60 27.79 -15.65
CA TYR A 83 -14.35 27.47 -16.87
C TYR A 83 -15.83 27.86 -16.77
N PHE A 84 -16.47 27.58 -15.62
CA PHE A 84 -17.86 27.95 -15.40
C PHE A 84 -18.05 29.48 -15.35
N LYS A 85 -17.12 30.21 -14.72
CA LYS A 85 -17.12 31.68 -14.72
C LYS A 85 -16.98 32.26 -16.12
N GLU A 86 -16.02 31.77 -16.90
CA GLU A 86 -15.82 32.22 -18.29
C GLU A 86 -17.06 31.97 -19.13
N THR A 87 -17.65 30.77 -19.03
CA THR A 87 -18.88 30.42 -19.75
C THR A 87 -20.05 31.34 -19.36
N LEU A 88 -20.19 31.69 -18.08
CA LEU A 88 -21.25 32.59 -17.60
C LEU A 88 -21.06 34.03 -18.11
N ILE A 89 -19.82 34.52 -18.15
CA ILE A 89 -19.48 35.83 -18.71
C ILE A 89 -19.77 35.86 -20.22
N GLU A 90 -19.42 34.80 -20.94
CA GLU A 90 -19.66 34.70 -22.39
C GLU A 90 -21.15 34.67 -22.71
N ILE A 91 -21.95 33.95 -21.92
CA ILE A 91 -23.42 33.95 -22.02
C ILE A 91 -23.96 35.35 -21.74
N LEU A 92 -23.53 36.01 -20.66
CA LEU A 92 -23.97 37.38 -20.33
C LEU A 92 -23.65 38.39 -21.45
N MET A 93 -22.46 38.31 -22.05
CA MET A 93 -22.10 39.19 -23.18
C MET A 93 -22.92 38.93 -24.45
N LYS A 94 -23.52 37.75 -24.63
CA LYS A 94 -24.44 37.49 -25.76
C LYS A 94 -25.84 38.10 -25.58
N PHE A 95 -26.21 38.50 -24.38
CA PHE A 95 -27.52 39.07 -24.06
C PHE A 95 -27.51 40.60 -23.83
N ILE A 96 -26.34 41.24 -23.95
CA ILE A 96 -26.14 42.69 -23.96
C ILE A 96 -25.92 43.14 -25.40
#